data_AF-A0A4P8HL30-F1
#
_entry.id   AF-A0A4P8HL30-F1
#
_cell.length_a   1.000
_cell.length_b   1.000
_cell.length_c   1.000
_cell.angle_alpha   90.00
_cell.angle_beta   90.00
_cell.angle_gamma   90.00
#
_symmetry.space_group_name_H-M   'P 1'
#
loop_
_entity.id
_entity.type
_entity.pdbx_description
1 polymer ?
#
loop_
_entity_poly.entity_id
_entity_poly.type
_entity_poly.pdbx_seq_one_letter_code
_entity_poly.pdbx_strand_id
1 'polypeptide(L)'
;MAYLKAMLTAALIASTAHVHADSRAEVSYSGLRYTLIDLDVNDGITPNMHVHLAPNSGRLSLSTESENEGSNSYRAVGETTEPLAGALSTPIAHASGSITGRESAWTESFVGTVAIMGDRSTDRDELADLFASSTLVYLDLSPKTEVVFSFDARLALETNDLVGENVQANFWASLIFFPPEEGAIYAEDSLSGSLGAGGRQQTSLIRDEVLTVSFVNNRTVSVGGRFFYNASMSALNLSAVPEPDTYGMMLAGLGVVGLVNRRRKAA
;
A
#
# COMPACT_ATOMS: atom_id res chain seq x y z
N MET A 1 38.47 -29.15 -30.16
CA MET A 1 38.07 -29.32 -28.74
C MET A 1 38.00 -28.01 -27.95
N ALA A 2 38.86 -27.00 -28.19
CA ALA A 2 38.85 -25.74 -27.43
C ALA A 2 37.53 -24.94 -27.54
N TYR A 3 36.93 -24.86 -28.74
CA TYR A 3 35.66 -24.14 -28.96
C TYR A 3 34.45 -24.74 -28.24
N LEU A 4 34.43 -26.06 -28.02
CA LEU A 4 33.32 -26.74 -27.32
C LEU A 4 33.33 -26.40 -25.82
N LYS A 5 34.51 -26.30 -25.22
CA LYS A 5 34.67 -25.90 -23.80
C LYS A 5 34.27 -24.44 -23.59
N ALA A 6 34.65 -23.54 -24.49
CA ALA A 6 34.27 -22.13 -24.40
C ALA A 6 32.75 -21.89 -24.53
N MET A 7 32.05 -22.64 -25.39
CA MET A 7 30.59 -22.55 -25.49
C MET A 7 29.87 -23.12 -24.26
N LEU A 8 30.38 -24.21 -23.67
CA LEU A 8 29.80 -24.77 -22.45
C LEU A 8 29.94 -23.79 -21.26
N THR A 9 31.09 -23.12 -21.15
CA THR A 9 31.33 -22.12 -20.09
C THR A 9 30.46 -20.87 -20.27
N ALA A 10 30.25 -20.41 -21.50
CA ALA A 10 29.34 -19.28 -21.77
C ALA A 10 27.87 -19.61 -21.47
N ALA A 11 27.43 -20.85 -21.73
CA ALA A 11 26.08 -21.31 -21.39
C ALA A 11 25.86 -21.44 -19.86
N LEU A 12 26.89 -21.84 -19.11
CA LEU A 12 26.84 -21.95 -17.65
C LEU A 12 26.88 -20.59 -16.92
N ILE A 13 27.48 -19.56 -17.52
CA ILE A 13 27.51 -18.19 -16.93
C ILE A 13 26.19 -17.44 -17.20
N ALA A 14 25.50 -17.76 -18.29
CA ALA A 14 24.20 -17.16 -18.61
C ALA A 14 23.03 -17.69 -17.74
N SER A 15 23.23 -18.77 -16.98
CA SER A 15 22.17 -19.45 -16.21
C SER A 15 22.11 -19.09 -14.72
N THR A 16 22.94 -18.17 -14.21
CA THR A 16 23.02 -17.91 -12.76
C THR A 16 22.60 -16.50 -12.32
N ALA A 17 22.09 -15.66 -13.23
CA ALA A 17 21.55 -14.35 -12.87
C ALA A 17 20.04 -14.45 -12.59
N HIS A 18 19.66 -15.12 -11.50
CA HIS A 18 18.32 -14.97 -10.95
C HIS A 18 18.26 -13.56 -10.34
N VAL A 19 17.65 -12.62 -11.07
CA VAL A 19 17.30 -11.32 -10.51
C VAL A 19 16.08 -11.58 -9.63
N HIS A 20 16.29 -11.61 -8.32
CA HIS A 20 15.21 -11.64 -7.34
C HIS A 20 14.32 -10.43 -7.55
N ALA A 21 13.03 -10.69 -7.71
CA ALA A 21 12.04 -9.64 -7.82
C ALA A 21 11.72 -9.19 -6.38
N ASP A 22 11.86 -7.89 -6.13
CA ASP A 22 11.66 -7.26 -4.81
C ASP A 22 10.74 -6.06 -5.00
N SER A 23 9.59 -6.17 -4.36
CA SER A 23 8.49 -5.22 -4.42
C SER A 23 8.13 -4.80 -3.01
N ARG A 24 8.15 -3.51 -2.73
CA ARG A 24 7.92 -2.93 -1.40
C ARG A 24 6.96 -1.76 -1.45
N ALA A 25 5.97 -1.75 -0.58
CA ALA A 25 5.17 -0.58 -0.27
C ALA A 25 5.34 -0.19 1.19
N GLU A 26 5.42 1.11 1.44
CA GLU A 26 5.44 1.71 2.75
C GLU A 26 4.44 2.87 2.79
N VAL A 27 3.62 2.88 3.82
CA VAL A 27 2.71 3.99 4.13
C VAL A 27 2.94 4.40 5.56
N SER A 28 3.08 5.70 5.77
CA SER A 28 3.05 6.29 7.11
C SER A 28 2.21 7.55 7.12
N TYR A 29 1.63 7.84 8.27
CA TYR A 29 1.00 9.13 8.52
C TYR A 29 1.31 9.60 9.94
N SER A 30 1.33 10.91 10.14
CA SER A 30 1.55 11.51 11.45
C SER A 30 1.02 12.94 11.51
N GLY A 31 1.07 13.53 12.71
CA GLY A 31 0.85 14.96 12.88
C GLY A 31 -0.57 15.40 12.58
N LEU A 32 -1.58 14.66 13.05
CA LEU A 32 -2.97 15.09 12.95
C LEU A 32 -3.16 16.44 13.65
N ARG A 33 -3.66 17.40 12.89
CA ARG A 33 -3.91 18.79 13.28
C ARG A 33 -5.34 19.14 12.93
N TYR A 34 -5.92 20.08 13.67
CA TYR A 34 -7.22 20.65 13.33
C TYR A 34 -7.24 22.17 13.53
N THR A 35 -8.10 22.84 12.75
CA THR A 35 -8.45 24.25 12.91
C THR A 35 -9.96 24.38 13.00
N LEU A 36 -10.43 25.25 13.88
CA LEU A 36 -11.84 25.65 13.96
C LEU A 36 -11.97 27.08 13.46
N ILE A 37 -12.93 27.32 12.57
CA ILE A 37 -13.19 28.62 11.97
C ILE A 37 -14.61 29.05 12.34
N ASP A 38 -14.72 30.24 12.92
CA ASP A 38 -16.00 30.89 13.17
C ASP A 38 -16.61 31.38 11.85
N LEU A 39 -17.80 30.90 11.51
CA LEU A 39 -18.52 31.29 10.30
C LEU A 39 -19.39 32.54 10.50
N ASP A 40 -19.66 32.94 11.75
CA ASP A 40 -20.43 34.14 12.09
C ASP A 40 -19.97 34.79 13.39
N VAL A 41 -18.94 35.65 13.29
CA VAL A 41 -18.34 36.35 14.43
C VAL A 41 -19.30 37.23 15.26
N ASN A 42 -20.55 37.44 14.81
CA ASN A 42 -21.54 38.28 15.50
C ASN A 42 -22.59 37.47 16.28
N ASP A 43 -22.61 36.14 16.17
CA ASP A 43 -23.61 35.30 16.83
C ASP A 43 -23.30 35.06 18.32
N GLY A 44 -22.09 35.43 18.76
CA GLY A 44 -21.61 35.25 20.13
C GLY A 44 -21.27 33.80 20.49
N ILE A 45 -21.19 32.89 19.52
CA ILE A 45 -20.86 31.48 19.69
C ILE A 45 -19.36 31.30 19.40
N THR A 46 -18.59 30.91 20.41
CA THR A 46 -17.18 30.56 20.19
C THR A 46 -17.07 29.18 19.53
N PRO A 47 -16.32 29.04 18.42
CA PRO A 47 -16.05 27.75 17.81
C PRO A 47 -15.50 26.73 18.80
N ASN A 48 -16.14 25.57 18.88
CA ASN A 48 -15.70 24.46 19.72
C ASN A 48 -15.97 23.12 19.05
N MET A 49 -15.19 22.13 19.47
CA MET A 49 -15.34 20.74 19.05
C MET A 49 -15.09 19.85 20.25
N HIS A 50 -16.06 18.99 20.55
CA HIS A 50 -15.90 17.93 21.54
C HIS A 50 -15.54 16.63 20.83
N VAL A 51 -14.49 15.96 21.33
CA VAL A 51 -13.97 14.74 20.73
C VAL A 51 -14.19 13.57 21.67
N HIS A 52 -14.81 12.51 21.16
CA HIS A 52 -15.03 11.26 21.88
C HIS A 52 -14.36 10.12 21.11
N LEU A 53 -13.43 9.41 21.74
CA LEU A 53 -12.81 8.25 21.10
C LEU A 53 -13.76 7.06 21.17
N ALA A 54 -13.98 6.40 20.04
CA ALA A 54 -14.70 5.14 20.03
C ALA A 54 -13.81 4.06 20.67
N PRO A 55 -14.24 3.41 21.78
CA PRO A 55 -13.55 2.23 22.25
C PRO A 55 -13.52 1.19 21.12
N ASN A 56 -12.41 0.46 21.00
CA ASN A 56 -12.29 -0.73 20.16
C ASN A 56 -12.24 -0.52 18.63
N SER A 57 -11.80 0.65 18.17
CA SER A 57 -12.01 1.02 16.75
C SER A 57 -10.79 0.91 15.84
N GLY A 58 -9.57 0.84 16.39
CA GLY A 58 -8.36 0.61 15.59
C GLY A 58 -8.25 -0.84 15.14
N ARG A 59 -7.86 -1.05 13.87
CA ARG A 59 -7.71 -2.39 13.30
C ARG A 59 -6.42 -2.48 12.48
N LEU A 60 -5.67 -3.55 12.70
CA LEU A 60 -4.59 -3.98 11.84
C LEU A 60 -4.93 -5.36 11.27
N SER A 61 -4.81 -5.54 9.97
CA SER A 61 -4.99 -6.82 9.28
C SER A 61 -3.86 -6.99 8.29
N LEU A 62 -3.23 -8.16 8.33
CA LEU A 62 -2.12 -8.55 7.48
C LEU A 62 -2.53 -9.86 6.82
N SER A 63 -2.25 -10.02 5.54
CA SER A 63 -2.39 -11.30 4.88
C SER A 63 -1.25 -11.52 3.90
N THR A 64 -0.85 -12.77 3.79
CA THR A 64 0.06 -13.24 2.75
C THR A 64 -0.60 -14.43 2.11
N GLU A 65 -0.71 -14.43 0.79
CA GLU A 65 -1.30 -15.51 0.02
C GLU A 65 -0.30 -15.98 -1.04
N SER A 66 -0.19 -17.30 -1.17
CA SER A 66 0.58 -17.99 -2.20
C SER A 66 -0.24 -19.18 -2.69
N GLU A 67 -0.23 -19.43 -4.00
CA GLU A 67 -0.94 -20.57 -4.59
C GLU A 67 -0.51 -21.91 -3.94
N ASN A 68 0.77 -22.05 -3.60
CA ASN A 68 1.33 -23.30 -3.06
C ASN A 68 1.27 -23.41 -1.53
N GLU A 69 1.41 -22.29 -0.82
CA GLU A 69 1.44 -22.28 0.65
C GLU A 69 0.08 -21.95 1.28
N GLY A 70 -0.89 -21.51 0.48
CA GLY A 70 -2.20 -21.06 0.93
C GLY A 70 -2.18 -19.63 1.47
N SER A 71 -3.25 -19.27 2.18
CA SER A 71 -3.41 -17.95 2.79
C SER A 71 -3.11 -18.00 4.28
N ASN A 72 -2.17 -17.15 4.72
CA ASN A 72 -1.99 -16.82 6.12
C ASN A 72 -2.58 -15.44 6.39
N SER A 73 -3.25 -15.29 7.52
CA SER A 73 -3.78 -13.99 7.94
C SER A 73 -3.53 -13.73 9.42
N TYR A 74 -3.24 -12.47 9.73
CA TYR A 74 -3.15 -11.95 11.08
C TYR A 74 -4.12 -10.78 11.21
N ARG A 75 -4.83 -10.73 12.33
CA ARG A 75 -5.75 -9.64 12.63
C ARG A 75 -5.59 -9.24 14.09
N ALA A 76 -5.24 -7.98 14.30
CA ALA A 76 -5.32 -7.32 15.58
C ALA A 76 -6.44 -6.28 15.56
N VAL A 77 -7.35 -6.39 16.52
CA VAL A 77 -8.36 -5.36 16.77
C VAL A 77 -8.01 -4.77 18.11
N GLY A 78 -7.82 -3.45 18.15
CA GLY A 78 -7.40 -2.79 19.37
C GLY A 78 -8.57 -2.57 20.29
N GLU A 79 -8.78 -3.50 21.21
CA GLU A 79 -9.78 -3.42 22.29
C GLU A 79 -9.44 -2.36 23.36
N THR A 80 -8.30 -1.70 23.21
CA THR A 80 -7.80 -0.64 24.06
C THR A 80 -7.12 0.43 23.21
N THR A 81 -6.66 1.49 23.85
CA THR A 81 -5.78 2.51 23.26
C THR A 81 -4.33 2.06 23.14
N GLU A 82 -4.02 0.80 23.42
CA GLU A 82 -2.65 0.29 23.31
C GLU A 82 -2.17 0.25 21.85
N PRO A 83 -0.86 0.37 21.61
CA PRO A 83 -0.31 0.18 20.28
C PRO A 83 -0.70 -1.17 19.67
N LEU A 84 -0.98 -1.17 18.37
CA LEU A 84 -1.15 -2.39 17.58
C LEU A 84 0.11 -2.62 16.78
N ALA A 85 0.62 -3.84 16.80
CA ALA A 85 1.73 -4.24 15.95
C ALA A 85 1.56 -5.70 15.54
N GLY A 86 1.92 -6.00 14.31
CA GLY A 86 1.88 -7.35 13.78
C GLY A 86 2.84 -7.48 12.62
N ALA A 87 3.33 -8.71 12.43
CA ALA A 87 4.08 -9.10 11.26
C ALA A 87 3.65 -10.51 10.86
N LEU A 88 3.58 -10.73 9.56
CA LEU A 88 3.35 -12.01 8.94
C LEU A 88 4.44 -12.22 7.89
N SER A 89 5.02 -13.41 7.86
CA SER A 89 6.10 -13.74 6.95
C SER A 89 5.94 -15.16 6.47
N THR A 90 6.08 -15.34 5.16
CA THR A 90 6.31 -16.61 4.49
C THR A 90 7.72 -16.58 3.90
N PRO A 91 8.22 -17.66 3.29
CA PRO A 91 9.50 -17.64 2.60
C PRO A 91 9.61 -16.58 1.50
N ILE A 92 8.47 -16.14 0.94
CA ILE A 92 8.39 -15.30 -0.27
C ILE A 92 7.64 -13.98 -0.06
N ALA A 93 6.88 -13.83 1.03
CA ALA A 93 6.08 -12.63 1.29
C ALA A 93 6.23 -12.16 2.73
N HIS A 94 6.21 -10.85 2.94
CA HIS A 94 6.27 -10.22 4.25
C HIS A 94 5.28 -9.06 4.33
N ALA A 95 4.46 -9.05 5.38
CA ALA A 95 3.60 -7.91 5.69
C ALA A 95 3.79 -7.56 7.17
N SER A 96 4.12 -6.31 7.47
CA SER A 96 4.22 -5.82 8.84
C SER A 96 3.62 -4.44 8.99
N GLY A 97 3.04 -4.18 10.16
CA GLY A 97 2.39 -2.92 10.44
C GLY A 97 2.37 -2.61 11.92
N SER A 98 2.37 -1.32 12.22
CA SER A 98 2.17 -0.82 13.57
C SER A 98 1.35 0.45 13.58
N ILE A 99 0.45 0.55 14.55
CA ILE A 99 -0.32 1.75 14.87
C ILE A 99 0.04 2.11 16.31
N THR A 100 0.60 3.30 16.53
CA THR A 100 1.01 3.80 17.85
C THR A 100 0.27 5.10 18.18
N GLY A 101 0.36 5.58 19.41
CA GLY A 101 -0.26 6.86 19.81
C GLY A 101 -1.80 6.81 19.90
N ARG A 102 -2.39 5.62 20.01
CA ARG A 102 -3.84 5.36 19.97
C ARG A 102 -4.58 5.81 21.24
N GLU A 103 -3.87 6.31 22.24
CA GLU A 103 -4.43 7.02 23.41
C GLU A 103 -5.09 8.35 23.04
N SER A 104 -4.78 8.89 21.86
CA SER A 104 -5.43 10.09 21.34
C SER A 104 -5.49 10.07 19.83
N ALA A 105 -6.61 10.54 19.27
CA ALA A 105 -6.71 10.77 17.82
C ALA A 105 -5.59 11.67 17.29
N TRP A 106 -5.10 12.60 18.13
CA TRP A 106 -4.12 13.62 17.76
C TRP A 106 -2.68 13.11 17.70
N THR A 107 -2.39 12.02 18.40
CA THR A 107 -1.05 11.43 18.50
C THR A 107 -0.94 10.12 17.75
N GLU A 108 -2.05 9.59 17.24
CA GLU A 108 -2.07 8.34 16.50
C GLU A 108 -1.19 8.46 15.23
N SER A 109 -0.35 7.46 15.05
CA SER A 109 0.53 7.33 13.89
C SER A 109 0.59 5.89 13.44
N PHE A 110 0.76 5.70 12.14
CA PHE A 110 0.91 4.39 11.55
C PHE A 110 2.19 4.35 10.73
N VAL A 111 2.82 3.20 10.78
CA VAL A 111 3.86 2.80 9.85
C VAL A 111 3.55 1.37 9.46
N GLY A 112 3.42 1.12 8.16
CA GLY A 112 3.31 -0.23 7.64
C GLY A 112 4.17 -0.45 6.43
N THR A 113 4.52 -1.71 6.23
CA THR A 113 5.31 -2.17 5.11
C THR A 113 4.74 -3.49 4.60
N VAL A 114 4.59 -3.61 3.29
CA VAL A 114 4.41 -4.90 2.62
C VAL A 114 5.56 -5.09 1.66
N ALA A 115 6.06 -6.31 1.60
CA ALA A 115 7.13 -6.69 0.69
C ALA A 115 6.88 -8.10 0.14
N ILE A 116 7.19 -8.31 -1.13
CA ILE A 116 7.33 -9.65 -1.71
C ILE A 116 8.78 -9.81 -2.12
N MET A 117 9.37 -10.93 -1.70
CA MET A 117 10.74 -11.35 -1.96
C MET A 117 10.71 -12.70 -2.67
N GLY A 118 10.67 -12.70 -4.00
CA GLY A 118 10.50 -13.93 -4.80
C GLY A 118 11.66 -14.19 -5.75
N ASP A 119 12.04 -15.46 -5.92
CA ASP A 119 12.69 -15.89 -7.16
C ASP A 119 11.59 -16.05 -8.22
N ARG A 120 11.77 -15.53 -9.44
CA ARG A 120 10.75 -15.51 -10.53
C ARG A 120 10.36 -16.92 -11.04
N SER A 121 10.79 -17.94 -10.32
CA SER A 121 10.72 -19.34 -10.67
C SER A 121 9.38 -19.92 -10.20
N THR A 122 8.42 -19.91 -11.13
CA THR A 122 7.27 -20.83 -11.30
C THR A 122 5.97 -20.61 -10.53
N ASP A 123 5.92 -19.87 -9.44
CA ASP A 123 4.68 -19.71 -8.67
C ASP A 123 3.86 -18.52 -9.17
N ARG A 124 2.59 -18.77 -9.50
CA ARG A 124 1.65 -17.73 -9.92
C ARG A 124 1.00 -17.13 -8.67
N ASP A 125 0.78 -15.82 -8.74
CA ASP A 125 -0.10 -15.07 -7.84
C ASP A 125 0.35 -15.12 -6.36
N GLU A 126 1.45 -14.43 -6.05
CA GLU A 126 1.86 -14.14 -4.68
C GLU A 126 1.34 -12.76 -4.27
N LEU A 127 0.70 -12.67 -3.10
CA LEU A 127 0.08 -11.46 -2.60
C LEU A 127 0.51 -11.20 -1.15
N ALA A 128 0.98 -9.99 -0.87
CA ALA A 128 1.22 -9.50 0.48
C ALA A 128 0.37 -8.25 0.69
N ASP A 129 -0.57 -8.33 1.62
CA ASP A 129 -1.51 -7.27 1.91
C ASP A 129 -1.39 -6.79 3.35
N LEU A 130 -1.61 -5.50 3.50
CA LEU A 130 -1.80 -4.85 4.79
C LEU A 130 -3.00 -3.92 4.69
N PHE A 131 -3.87 -4.00 5.69
CA PHE A 131 -4.91 -3.04 5.95
C PHE A 131 -4.81 -2.53 7.39
N ALA A 132 -4.72 -1.22 7.55
CA ALA A 132 -4.75 -0.54 8.84
C ALA A 132 -5.87 0.50 8.85
N SER A 133 -6.63 0.51 9.93
CA SER A 133 -7.73 1.44 10.17
C SER A 133 -7.50 2.15 11.49
N SER A 134 -7.75 3.45 11.50
CA SER A 134 -7.57 4.30 12.66
C SER A 134 -8.52 3.97 13.79
N THR A 135 -8.24 4.52 14.97
CA THR A 135 -9.29 4.72 15.97
C THR A 135 -10.37 5.63 15.37
N LEU A 136 -11.63 5.21 15.44
CA LEU A 136 -12.79 6.00 15.03
C LEU A 136 -13.01 7.11 16.05
N VAL A 137 -13.11 8.33 15.56
CA VAL A 137 -13.26 9.53 16.37
C VAL A 137 -14.66 10.07 16.19
N TYR A 138 -15.45 10.17 17.26
CA TYR A 138 -16.72 10.88 17.24
C TYR A 138 -16.49 12.35 17.62
N LEU A 139 -17.23 13.23 16.95
CA LEU A 139 -17.06 14.68 17.09
C LEU A 139 -18.43 15.32 17.30
N ASP A 140 -18.52 16.31 18.19
CA ASP A 140 -19.63 17.27 18.22
C ASP A 140 -19.08 18.64 17.85
N LEU A 141 -19.57 19.21 16.74
CA LEU A 141 -19.13 20.52 16.25
C LEU A 141 -20.18 21.58 16.58
N SER A 142 -19.75 22.71 17.16
CA SER A 142 -20.65 23.82 17.48
C SER A 142 -21.38 24.38 16.26
N PRO A 143 -22.51 25.09 16.46
CA PRO A 143 -23.15 25.89 15.43
C PRO A 143 -22.17 26.84 14.75
N LYS A 144 -22.47 27.24 13.52
CA LYS A 144 -21.72 28.25 12.75
C LYS A 144 -20.20 28.06 12.79
N THR A 145 -19.75 26.82 12.73
CA THR A 145 -18.33 26.46 12.83
C THR A 145 -17.92 25.59 11.66
N GLU A 146 -16.76 25.89 11.05
CA GLU A 146 -16.06 24.97 10.17
C GLU A 146 -14.92 24.29 10.91
N VAL A 147 -14.74 22.99 10.68
CA VAL A 147 -13.57 22.24 11.12
C VAL A 147 -12.75 21.82 9.91
N VAL A 148 -11.43 21.99 10.00
CA VAL A 148 -10.47 21.54 9.00
C VAL A 148 -9.47 20.60 9.69
N PHE A 149 -9.43 19.35 9.27
CA PHE A 149 -8.42 18.38 9.67
C PHE A 149 -7.29 18.34 8.64
N SER A 150 -6.05 18.23 9.11
CA SER A 150 -4.88 18.00 8.25
C SER A 150 -3.89 17.05 8.90
N PHE A 151 -3.18 16.26 8.11
CA PHE A 151 -2.12 15.37 8.60
C PHE A 151 -1.11 15.11 7.49
N ASP A 152 0.12 14.77 7.89
CA ASP A 152 1.19 14.43 6.95
C ASP A 152 1.05 12.96 6.57
N ALA A 153 0.90 12.67 5.27
CA ALA A 153 0.86 11.34 4.72
C ALA A 153 2.06 11.12 3.80
N ARG A 154 2.72 9.97 3.97
CA ARG A 154 3.83 9.53 3.14
C ARG A 154 3.52 8.16 2.56
N LEU A 155 3.75 8.05 1.26
CA LEU A 155 3.65 6.82 0.51
C LEU A 155 4.98 6.62 -0.23
N ALA A 156 5.60 5.46 -0.04
CA ALA A 156 6.80 5.06 -0.75
C ALA A 156 6.59 3.66 -1.35
N LEU A 157 6.72 3.55 -2.66
CA LEU A 157 6.64 2.30 -3.40
C LEU A 157 7.95 2.07 -4.12
N GLU A 158 8.40 0.83 -4.14
CA GLU A 158 9.60 0.39 -4.85
C GLU A 158 9.33 -0.97 -5.49
N THR A 159 9.83 -1.18 -6.70
CA THR A 159 9.86 -2.48 -7.37
C THR A 159 11.09 -2.52 -8.27
N ASN A 160 11.78 -3.65 -8.33
CA ASN A 160 12.86 -3.86 -9.28
C ASN A 160 12.40 -4.61 -10.56
N ASP A 161 11.11 -4.96 -10.66
CA ASP A 161 10.53 -5.67 -11.79
C ASP A 161 9.27 -5.01 -12.38
N LEU A 162 9.47 -4.25 -13.45
CA LEU A 162 8.43 -3.47 -14.12
C LEU A 162 7.45 -4.31 -14.97
N VAL A 163 7.71 -5.61 -15.14
CA VAL A 163 6.98 -6.47 -16.10
C VAL A 163 6.05 -7.45 -15.40
N GLY A 164 6.40 -7.94 -14.21
CA GLY A 164 5.63 -8.91 -13.45
C GLY A 164 5.01 -8.37 -12.16
N GLU A 165 5.54 -7.31 -11.58
CA GLU A 165 5.08 -6.88 -10.26
C GLU A 165 4.04 -5.75 -10.34
N ASN A 166 3.14 -5.74 -9.38
CA ASN A 166 2.25 -4.62 -9.09
C ASN A 166 2.31 -4.32 -7.61
N VAL A 167 2.78 -3.13 -7.28
CA VAL A 167 2.79 -2.60 -5.93
C VAL A 167 1.85 -1.43 -5.88
N GLN A 168 0.90 -1.47 -4.96
CA GLN A 168 -0.05 -0.39 -4.74
C GLN A 168 -0.14 -0.04 -3.27
N ALA A 169 -0.33 1.25 -3.02
CA ALA A 169 -0.64 1.76 -1.69
C ALA A 169 -1.72 2.83 -1.83
N ASN A 170 -2.63 2.83 -0.86
CA ASN A 170 -3.68 3.80 -0.72
C ASN A 170 -3.72 4.24 0.73
N PHE A 171 -3.80 5.55 0.93
CA PHE A 171 -4.14 6.16 2.18
C PHE A 171 -5.36 7.06 1.93
N TRP A 172 -6.40 6.92 2.75
CA TRP A 172 -7.56 7.81 2.70
C TRP A 172 -7.89 8.37 4.08
N ALA A 173 -8.52 9.54 4.12
CA ALA A 173 -9.18 10.06 5.31
C ALA A 173 -10.60 10.47 4.96
N SER A 174 -11.51 10.19 5.88
CA SER A 174 -12.94 10.43 5.70
C SER A 174 -13.51 11.13 6.94
N LEU A 175 -14.35 12.12 6.67
CA LEU A 175 -15.08 12.89 7.65
C LEU A 175 -16.56 12.80 7.29
N ILE A 176 -17.37 12.30 8.23
CA ILE A 176 -18.79 12.07 8.02
C ILE A 176 -19.58 12.79 9.11
N PHE A 177 -20.47 13.70 8.75
CA PHE A 177 -21.39 14.35 9.68
C PHE A 177 -22.83 13.91 9.45
N PHE A 178 -23.64 13.88 10.50
CA PHE A 178 -25.03 13.39 10.47
C PHE A 178 -26.01 14.48 10.93
N PRO A 179 -26.23 15.55 10.13
CA PRO A 179 -27.27 16.53 10.41
C PRO A 179 -28.68 15.89 10.43
N PRO A 180 -29.59 16.32 11.33
CA PRO A 180 -30.91 15.70 11.50
C PRO A 180 -31.81 15.68 10.26
N GLU A 181 -31.64 16.62 9.33
CA GLU A 181 -32.57 16.87 8.22
C GLU A 181 -32.01 16.58 6.82
N GLU A 182 -30.69 16.37 6.69
CA GLU A 182 -30.00 16.25 5.39
C GLU A 182 -29.35 14.89 5.16
N GLY A 183 -29.39 13.99 6.15
CA GLY A 183 -28.67 12.71 6.08
C GLY A 183 -27.16 12.89 6.23
N ALA A 184 -26.39 11.85 5.91
CA ALA A 184 -24.94 11.88 6.10
C ALA A 184 -24.25 12.74 5.03
N ILE A 185 -23.40 13.67 5.47
CA ILE A 185 -22.53 14.49 4.60
C ILE A 185 -21.11 13.96 4.71
N TYR A 186 -20.47 13.71 3.57
CA TYR A 186 -19.14 13.13 3.46
C TYR A 186 -18.14 14.16 2.92
N ALA A 187 -16.97 14.20 3.51
CA ALA A 187 -15.79 14.87 2.97
C ALA A 187 -14.62 13.89 3.05
N GLU A 188 -13.86 13.75 1.97
CA GLU A 188 -12.78 12.78 1.86
C GLU A 188 -11.59 13.39 1.14
N ASP A 189 -10.40 12.97 1.54
CA ASP A 189 -9.16 13.25 0.83
C ASP A 189 -8.28 11.99 0.83
N SER A 190 -7.50 11.77 -0.21
CA SER A 190 -6.77 10.52 -0.39
C SER A 190 -5.45 10.69 -1.13
N LEU A 191 -4.48 9.88 -0.71
CA LEU A 191 -3.18 9.71 -1.33
C LEU A 191 -3.09 8.28 -1.86
N SER A 192 -2.90 8.13 -3.17
CA SER A 192 -2.72 6.80 -3.78
C SER A 192 -1.50 6.75 -4.68
N GLY A 193 -0.94 5.55 -4.81
CA GLY A 193 0.18 5.27 -5.68
C GLY A 193 0.13 3.83 -6.15
N SER A 194 0.61 3.60 -7.37
CA SER A 194 0.82 2.26 -7.90
C SER A 194 2.04 2.27 -8.81
N LEU A 195 2.84 1.22 -8.71
CA LEU A 195 3.92 0.86 -9.62
C LEU A 195 3.59 -0.52 -10.19
N GLY A 196 3.81 -0.73 -11.49
CA GLY A 196 3.63 -2.05 -12.08
C GLY A 196 3.40 -2.07 -13.58
N ALA A 197 3.00 -3.25 -14.08
CA ALA A 197 2.89 -3.62 -15.50
C ALA A 197 1.86 -2.80 -16.31
N GLY A 198 2.15 -1.51 -16.53
CA GLY A 198 1.33 -0.57 -17.29
C GLY A 198 2.15 0.26 -18.30
N GLY A 199 3.41 -0.10 -18.54
CA GLY A 199 4.26 0.52 -19.56
C GLY A 199 4.96 1.82 -19.15
N ARG A 200 4.88 2.23 -17.87
CA ARG A 200 5.73 3.29 -17.31
C ARG A 200 6.92 2.66 -16.58
N GLN A 201 8.14 3.00 -16.99
CA GLN A 201 9.37 2.52 -16.36
C GLN A 201 9.67 3.27 -15.05
N GLN A 202 8.78 3.18 -14.08
CA GLN A 202 9.00 3.76 -12.76
C GLN A 202 9.16 2.64 -11.75
N THR A 203 10.37 2.49 -11.21
CA THR A 203 10.73 1.49 -10.20
C THR A 203 10.58 2.02 -8.78
N SER A 204 10.32 3.33 -8.62
CA SER A 204 10.13 3.95 -7.32
C SER A 204 9.18 5.15 -7.41
N LEU A 205 8.25 5.25 -6.47
CA LEU A 205 7.34 6.37 -6.30
C LEU A 205 7.35 6.77 -4.82
N ILE A 206 7.73 8.01 -4.55
CA ILE A 206 7.62 8.62 -3.22
C ILE A 206 6.70 9.82 -3.35
N ARG A 207 5.67 9.89 -2.49
CA ARG A 207 4.78 11.04 -2.34
C ARG A 207 4.68 11.41 -0.87
N ASP A 208 4.95 12.67 -0.57
CA ASP A 208 4.73 13.30 0.72
C ASP A 208 3.65 14.37 0.51
N GLU A 209 2.50 14.22 1.16
CA GLU A 209 1.36 15.13 1.01
C GLU A 209 0.71 15.47 2.33
N VAL A 210 0.20 16.69 2.44
CA VAL A 210 -0.68 17.08 3.55
C VAL A 210 -2.11 16.88 3.07
N LEU A 211 -2.76 15.83 3.55
CA LEU A 211 -4.16 15.61 3.24
C LEU A 211 -5.03 16.49 4.13
N THR A 212 -6.08 17.06 3.56
CA THR A 212 -6.95 18.02 4.22
C THR A 212 -8.42 17.65 4.01
N VAL A 213 -9.16 17.51 5.10
CA VAL A 213 -10.60 17.23 5.06
C VAL A 213 -11.32 18.27 5.91
N SER A 214 -12.35 18.91 5.37
CA SER A 214 -13.12 19.92 6.10
C SER A 214 -14.62 19.69 6.08
N PHE A 215 -15.30 20.25 7.06
CA PHE A 215 -16.75 20.28 7.15
C PHE A 215 -17.25 21.61 7.70
N VAL A 216 -18.29 22.14 7.06
CA VAL A 216 -18.90 23.44 7.40
C VAL A 216 -20.24 23.19 8.10
N ASN A 217 -20.31 23.45 9.41
CA ASN A 217 -21.58 23.50 10.12
C ASN A 217 -22.19 24.90 10.05
N ASN A 218 -22.87 25.24 8.95
CA ASN A 218 -23.56 26.53 8.82
C ASN A 218 -24.93 26.56 9.55
N ARG A 219 -25.21 25.62 10.46
CA ARG A 219 -26.49 25.53 11.18
C ARG A 219 -26.42 26.30 12.51
N THR A 220 -27.59 26.50 13.10
CA THR A 220 -27.76 27.12 14.43
C THR A 220 -27.72 26.09 15.57
N VAL A 221 -27.51 24.80 15.25
CA VAL A 221 -27.42 23.69 16.20
C VAL A 221 -26.09 22.95 16.01
N SER A 222 -25.59 22.33 17.07
CA SER A 222 -24.42 21.46 16.98
C SER A 222 -24.72 20.24 16.12
N VAL A 223 -23.70 19.72 15.43
CA VAL A 223 -23.82 18.53 14.59
C VAL A 223 -22.79 17.49 15.00
N GLY A 224 -23.26 16.26 15.19
CA GLY A 224 -22.42 15.10 15.46
C GLY A 224 -21.80 14.53 14.18
N GLY A 225 -20.56 14.08 14.29
CA GLY A 225 -19.80 13.51 13.18
C GLY A 225 -18.83 12.42 13.61
N ARG A 226 -18.14 11.86 12.61
CA ARG A 226 -17.15 10.80 12.72
C ARG A 226 -15.97 11.15 11.82
N PHE A 227 -14.77 10.95 12.34
CA PHE A 227 -13.54 11.06 11.60
C PHE A 227 -12.76 9.75 11.72
N PHE A 228 -12.26 9.26 10.61
CA PHE A 228 -11.39 8.08 10.56
C PHE A 228 -10.52 8.13 9.30
N TYR A 229 -9.44 7.38 9.33
CA TYR A 229 -8.57 7.21 8.18
C TYR A 229 -8.12 5.75 8.09
N ASN A 230 -7.70 5.34 6.89
CA ASN A 230 -7.20 4.00 6.67
C ASN A 230 -6.01 4.03 5.71
N ALA A 231 -5.16 3.04 5.87
CA ALA A 231 -4.10 2.72 4.94
C ALA A 231 -4.33 1.29 4.44
N SER A 232 -4.22 1.09 3.14
CA SER A 232 -4.09 -0.23 2.55
C SER A 232 -2.87 -0.27 1.65
N MET A 233 -2.19 -1.40 1.68
CA MET A 233 -1.07 -1.68 0.80
C MET A 233 -1.18 -3.10 0.30
N SER A 234 -0.71 -3.30 -0.91
CA SER A 234 -0.68 -4.59 -1.55
C SER A 234 0.52 -4.64 -2.46
N ALA A 235 1.33 -5.69 -2.31
CA ALA A 235 2.31 -6.08 -3.28
C ALA A 235 1.81 -7.38 -3.90
N LEU A 236 1.82 -7.45 -5.23
CA LEU A 236 1.45 -8.60 -6.02
C LEU A 236 2.60 -8.90 -6.97
N ASN A 237 3.06 -10.15 -6.95
CA ASN A 237 3.98 -10.66 -7.96
C ASN A 237 3.16 -11.49 -8.94
N LEU A 238 2.90 -10.93 -10.12
CA LEU A 238 2.43 -11.74 -11.25
C LEU A 238 3.68 -12.38 -11.83
N SER A 239 3.71 -13.72 -11.87
CA SER A 239 4.77 -14.41 -12.61
C SER A 239 4.72 -13.88 -14.05
N ALA A 240 5.67 -13.00 -14.41
CA ALA A 240 5.86 -12.62 -15.80
C ALA A 240 6.28 -13.92 -16.47
N VAL A 241 5.38 -14.58 -17.22
CA VAL A 241 5.62 -15.86 -17.89
C VAL A 241 7.01 -15.81 -18.51
N PRO A 242 8.00 -16.42 -17.87
CA PRO A 242 9.33 -16.37 -18.42
C PRO A 242 9.25 -17.40 -19.52
N GLU A 243 9.42 -16.98 -20.77
CA GLU A 243 10.05 -17.88 -21.71
C GLU A 243 11.49 -17.42 -22.05
N PRO A 244 12.39 -17.21 -21.06
CA PRO A 244 13.83 -17.20 -21.33
C PRO A 244 14.25 -18.56 -21.88
N ASP A 245 13.53 -19.64 -21.56
CA ASP A 245 13.64 -20.92 -22.24
C ASP A 245 13.20 -20.84 -23.70
N THR A 246 12.24 -20.02 -24.13
CA THR A 246 11.93 -19.90 -25.55
C THR A 246 13.00 -19.13 -26.29
N TYR A 247 13.59 -18.08 -25.72
CA TYR A 247 14.74 -17.43 -26.36
C TYR A 247 15.97 -18.35 -26.36
N GLY A 248 16.24 -19.05 -25.26
CA GLY A 248 17.30 -20.04 -25.16
C GLY A 248 17.12 -21.22 -26.12
N MET A 249 15.91 -21.78 -26.21
CA MET A 249 15.53 -22.87 -27.11
C MET A 249 15.43 -22.40 -28.56
N MET A 250 15.03 -21.15 -28.82
CA MET A 250 15.06 -20.55 -30.15
C MET A 250 16.50 -20.31 -30.59
N LEU A 251 17.36 -19.76 -29.73
CA LEU A 251 18.78 -19.57 -30.03
C LEU A 251 19.51 -20.91 -30.17
N ALA A 252 19.21 -21.89 -29.31
CA ALA A 252 19.71 -23.25 -29.43
C ALA A 252 19.20 -23.91 -30.72
N GLY A 253 17.91 -23.76 -31.05
CA GLY A 253 17.29 -24.24 -32.29
C GLY A 253 17.93 -23.60 -33.53
N LEU A 254 18.12 -22.29 -33.54
CA LEU A 254 18.86 -21.56 -34.58
C LEU A 254 20.32 -22.00 -34.67
N GLY A 255 20.97 -22.26 -33.54
CA GLY A 255 22.32 -22.80 -33.47
C GLY A 255 22.43 -24.18 -34.12
N VAL A 256 21.49 -25.09 -33.83
CA VAL A 256 21.41 -26.42 -34.44
C VAL A 256 21.16 -26.30 -35.95
N VAL A 257 20.20 -25.46 -36.38
CA VAL A 257 19.91 -25.22 -37.80
C VAL A 257 21.14 -24.65 -38.53
N GLY A 258 21.86 -23.71 -37.91
CA GLY A 258 23.10 -23.14 -38.44
C GLY A 258 24.20 -24.19 -38.61
N LEU A 259 24.39 -25.08 -37.63
CA LEU A 259 25.35 -26.18 -37.70
C LEU A 259 25.02 -27.17 -38.82
N VAL A 260 23.73 -27.54 -38.98
CA VAL A 260 23.28 -28.43 -40.06
C VAL A 260 23.53 -27.80 -41.43
N ASN A 261 23.20 -26.51 -41.60
CA ASN A 261 23.44 -25.79 -42.85
C ASN A 261 24.94 -25.72 -43.20
N ARG A 262 25.80 -25.50 -42.19
CA ARG A 262 27.26 -25.49 -42.39
C ARG A 262 27.80 -26.84 -42.86
N ARG A 263 27.29 -27.96 -42.31
CA ARG A 263 27.70 -29.31 -42.72
C ARG A 263 27.30 -29.62 -44.16
N ARG A 264 26.12 -29.15 -44.60
CA ARG A 264 25.64 -29.34 -45.99
C ARG A 264 26.48 -28.61 -47.03
N LYS A 265 27.09 -27.47 -46.69
CA LYS A 265 27.97 -26.72 -47.61
C LYS A 265 29.40 -27.26 -47.68
N ALA A 266 29.81 -28.05 -46.69
CA ALA A 266 31.15 -28.62 -46.60
C ALA A 266 31.24 -30.06 -47.13
N ALA A 267 30.10 -30.66 -47.49
CA ALA A 267 29.98 -31.94 -48.19
C ALA A 267 29.62 -31.67 -49.65
#